data_AF-K1U4W9-F1
#
_entry.id   AF-K1U4W9-F1
#
_cell.length_a   1.000
_cell.length_b   1.000
_cell.length_c   1.000
_cell.angle_alpha   90.00
_cell.angle_beta   90.00
_cell.angle_gamma   90.00
#
_symmetry.space_group_name_H-M   'P 1'
#
loop_
_entity.id
_entity.type
_entity.pdbx_description
1 polymer ?
#
loop_
_entity_poly.entity_id
_entity_poly.type
_entity_poly.pdbx_seq_one_letter_code
_entity_poly.pdbx_strand_id
1 'polypeptide(L)'
;MSTYMNEIRTLNSTRYIYTATRNEDGRLIYVVDGLDPSAGDVRHPGDPIEKEMVPYIEKALSGKTVYSQDIVDTTWGPIFTACYPVTAEDESNEVIGAFCIEMDMQKAYGMVEKTNKLSIVLGCITACILVILCTCGYSVYKKQKENEQK
;
A
#
# COMPACT_ATOMS: atom_id res chain seq x y z
N MET A 1 19.48 1.63 -18.91
CA MET A 1 18.84 1.64 -17.58
C MET A 1 17.33 1.49 -17.70
N SER A 2 16.62 2.43 -18.33
CA SER A 2 15.14 2.38 -18.48
C SER A 2 14.62 1.08 -19.13
N THR A 3 15.20 0.61 -20.24
CA THR A 3 14.81 -0.66 -20.90
C THR A 3 14.92 -1.88 -19.97
N TYR A 4 16.00 -1.98 -19.19
CA TYR A 4 16.20 -3.08 -18.25
C TYR A 4 15.23 -3.02 -17.06
N MET A 5 14.96 -1.82 -16.55
CA MET A 5 13.94 -1.62 -15.52
C MET A 5 12.53 -1.97 -16.04
N ASN A 6 12.25 -1.69 -17.32
CA ASN A 6 11.00 -2.06 -17.96
C ASN A 6 10.83 -3.58 -18.04
N GLU A 7 11.87 -4.31 -18.41
CA GLU A 7 11.86 -5.77 -18.39
C GLU A 7 11.54 -6.30 -16.99
N ILE A 8 12.25 -5.83 -15.95
CA ILE A 8 11.98 -6.22 -14.55
C ILE A 8 10.55 -5.91 -14.12
N ARG A 9 10.04 -4.73 -14.50
CA ARG A 9 8.69 -4.28 -14.20
C ARG A 9 7.65 -5.26 -14.77
N THR A 10 7.83 -5.72 -16.02
CA THR A 10 6.87 -6.62 -16.68
C THR A 10 6.81 -8.04 -16.09
N LEU A 11 7.83 -8.46 -15.33
CA LEU A 11 7.88 -9.79 -14.73
C LEU A 11 6.97 -9.94 -13.49
N ASN A 12 6.53 -8.84 -12.88
CA ASN A 12 5.70 -8.81 -11.67
C ASN A 12 4.53 -7.84 -11.83
N SER A 13 3.55 -7.81 -10.91
CA SER A 13 2.43 -6.82 -10.91
C SER A 13 2.89 -5.39 -10.55
N THR A 14 4.09 -5.05 -10.97
CA THR A 14 4.75 -3.77 -10.73
C THR A 14 4.25 -2.78 -11.76
N ARG A 15 3.64 -1.71 -11.28
CA ARG A 15 3.11 -0.63 -12.10
C ARG A 15 4.22 0.32 -12.52
N TYR A 16 5.05 0.74 -11.57
CA TYR A 16 6.16 1.68 -11.79
C TYR A 16 7.42 1.23 -11.07
N ILE A 17 8.57 1.51 -11.69
CA ILE A 17 9.90 1.40 -11.08
C ILE A 17 10.65 2.65 -11.49
N TYR A 18 11.19 3.41 -10.55
CA TYR A 18 11.92 4.64 -10.86
C TYR A 18 12.97 4.97 -9.80
N THR A 19 13.82 5.92 -10.14
CA THR A 19 14.76 6.55 -9.22
C THR A 19 14.47 8.03 -9.10
N ALA A 20 14.68 8.57 -7.91
CA ALA A 20 14.44 9.98 -7.60
C ALA A 20 15.58 10.54 -6.75
N THR A 21 15.80 11.86 -6.83
CA THR A 21 16.76 12.58 -6.01
C THR A 21 16.31 14.01 -5.73
N ARG A 22 17.06 14.76 -4.92
CA ARG A 22 16.89 16.20 -4.77
C ARG A 22 17.73 16.94 -5.80
N ASN A 23 17.14 17.90 -6.48
CA ASN A 23 17.89 18.85 -7.29
C ASN A 23 18.54 19.94 -6.43
N GLU A 24 19.24 20.89 -7.05
CA GLU A 24 19.92 22.01 -6.37
C GLU A 24 18.96 22.90 -5.56
N ASP A 25 17.69 23.00 -5.97
CA ASP A 25 16.65 23.74 -5.24
C ASP A 25 16.03 22.94 -4.07
N GLY A 26 16.49 21.71 -3.85
CA GLY A 26 15.94 20.78 -2.86
C GLY A 26 14.63 20.10 -3.27
N ARG A 27 14.17 20.29 -4.52
CA ARG A 27 12.95 19.66 -5.06
C ARG A 27 13.21 18.20 -5.43
N LEU A 28 12.26 17.32 -5.12
CA LEU A 28 12.31 15.93 -5.53
C LEU A 28 11.98 15.81 -7.02
N ILE A 29 12.90 15.17 -7.76
CA ILE A 29 12.80 14.98 -9.20
C ILE A 29 13.05 13.53 -9.60
N TYR A 30 12.49 13.13 -10.74
CA TYR A 30 12.82 11.88 -11.41
C TYR A 30 14.25 11.90 -11.94
N VAL A 31 14.95 10.77 -11.83
CA VAL A 31 16.27 10.55 -12.45
C VAL A 31 16.18 9.53 -13.57
N VAL A 32 15.54 8.38 -13.31
CA VAL A 32 15.26 7.34 -14.31
C VAL A 32 13.87 6.78 -14.06
N ASP A 33 13.04 6.75 -15.10
CA ASP A 33 11.77 6.01 -15.13
C ASP A 33 11.95 4.69 -15.91
N GLY A 34 11.43 3.61 -15.34
CA GLY A 34 11.41 2.26 -15.92
C GLY A 34 10.22 1.98 -16.83
N LEU A 35 9.33 2.93 -17.07
CA LEU A 35 8.28 2.79 -18.07
C LEU A 35 8.82 2.70 -19.50
N ASP A 36 7.98 2.21 -20.41
CA ASP A 36 8.29 2.25 -21.83
C ASP A 36 8.38 3.73 -22.25
N PRO A 37 9.41 4.16 -23.00
CA PRO A 37 9.54 5.56 -23.44
C PRO A 37 8.35 6.09 -24.26
N SER A 38 7.51 5.20 -24.81
CA SER A 38 6.29 5.55 -25.54
C SER A 38 5.04 5.58 -24.65
N ALA A 39 5.14 5.22 -23.37
CA ALA A 39 4.02 5.28 -22.42
C ALA A 39 3.59 6.74 -22.20
N GLY A 40 2.28 7.00 -22.17
CA GLY A 40 1.75 8.37 -22.06
C GLY A 40 2.01 9.05 -20.71
N ASP A 41 2.34 8.26 -19.69
CA ASP A 41 2.64 8.69 -18.32
C ASP A 41 4.13 8.57 -17.96
N VAL A 42 5.01 8.32 -18.94
CA VAL A 42 6.46 8.28 -18.70
C VAL A 42 7.01 9.62 -18.21
N ARG A 43 7.89 9.55 -17.21
CA ARG A 43 8.59 10.70 -16.64
C ARG A 43 10.01 10.82 -17.17
N HIS A 44 10.44 12.06 -17.35
CA HIS A 44 11.78 12.40 -17.83
C HIS A 44 12.66 12.86 -16.67
N PRO A 45 13.99 12.73 -16.80
CA PRO A 45 14.91 13.27 -15.80
C PRO A 45 14.64 14.76 -15.54
N GLY A 46 14.49 15.12 -14.26
CA GLY A 46 14.15 16.49 -13.84
C GLY A 46 12.66 16.77 -13.67
N ASP A 47 11.77 15.89 -14.13
CA ASP A 47 10.33 16.03 -13.88
C ASP A 47 10.04 15.99 -12.36
N PRO A 48 9.06 16.77 -11.87
CA PRO A 48 8.73 16.80 -10.45
C PRO A 48 8.07 15.50 -10.00
N ILE A 49 8.41 15.06 -8.79
CA ILE A 49 7.74 13.94 -8.11
C ILE A 49 6.35 14.36 -7.63
N GLU A 50 5.40 13.44 -7.74
CA GLU A 50 4.02 13.58 -7.25
C GLU A 50 3.97 13.65 -5.72
N LYS A 51 3.05 14.48 -5.20
CA LYS A 51 3.01 14.84 -3.77
C LYS A 51 2.77 13.62 -2.88
N GLU A 52 2.00 12.67 -3.36
CA GLU A 52 1.68 11.40 -2.69
C GLU A 52 2.93 10.57 -2.39
N MET A 53 3.99 10.70 -3.22
CA MET A 53 5.22 9.93 -3.12
C MET A 53 6.33 10.61 -2.30
N VAL A 54 6.24 11.93 -2.12
CA VAL A 54 7.19 12.73 -1.32
C VAL A 54 7.53 12.09 0.04
N PRO A 55 6.58 11.73 0.92
CA PRO A 55 6.94 11.22 2.26
C PRO A 55 7.73 9.91 2.22
N TYR A 56 7.51 9.07 1.21
CA TYR A 56 8.22 7.79 1.05
C TYR A 56 9.65 8.03 0.59
N ILE A 57 9.83 8.93 -0.39
CA ILE A 57 11.14 9.27 -0.94
C ILE A 57 11.97 10.05 0.07
N GLU A 58 11.41 11.03 0.79
CA GLU A 58 12.16 11.76 1.81
C GLU A 58 12.71 10.85 2.91
N LYS A 59 11.93 9.84 3.29
CA LYS A 59 12.35 8.86 4.29
C LYS A 59 13.40 7.90 3.72
N ALA A 60 13.31 7.51 2.45
CA ALA A 60 14.39 6.79 1.76
C ALA A 60 15.68 7.61 1.72
N LEU A 61 15.62 8.89 1.37
CA LEU A 61 16.76 9.81 1.38
C LEU A 61 17.36 10.02 2.77
N SER A 62 16.62 9.74 3.85
CA SER A 62 17.14 9.69 5.22
C SER A 62 17.92 8.40 5.56
N GLY A 63 18.16 7.54 4.57
CA GLY A 63 18.87 6.26 4.73
C GLY A 63 17.99 5.10 5.17
N LYS A 64 16.66 5.20 5.07
CA LYS A 64 15.73 4.19 5.57
C LYS A 64 14.98 3.51 4.44
N THR A 65 15.02 2.18 4.39
CA THR A 65 14.07 1.42 3.57
C THR A 65 12.64 1.64 4.09
N VAL A 66 11.73 1.90 3.15
CA VAL A 66 10.35 2.24 3.43
C VAL A 66 9.42 1.37 2.62
N TYR A 67 8.33 0.96 3.27
CA TYR A 67 7.20 0.26 2.68
C TYR A 67 5.92 0.99 3.11
N SER A 68 4.97 1.18 2.20
CA SER A 68 3.64 1.60 2.60
C SER A 68 3.00 0.53 3.47
N GLN A 69 2.52 0.94 4.64
CA GLN A 69 1.83 0.04 5.57
C GLN A 69 0.40 -0.23 5.11
N ASP A 70 -0.20 0.79 4.50
CA ASP A 70 -1.52 0.75 3.89
C ASP A 70 -1.41 0.96 2.38
N ILE A 71 -2.52 0.71 1.69
CA ILE A 71 -2.68 1.05 0.29
C ILE A 71 -2.69 2.57 0.17
N VAL A 72 -1.82 3.09 -0.69
CA VAL A 72 -1.73 4.52 -0.97
C VAL A 72 -2.74 4.85 -2.06
N ASP A 73 -3.66 5.75 -1.77
CA ASP A 73 -4.58 6.30 -2.77
C ASP A 73 -3.87 7.41 -3.54
N THR A 74 -3.74 7.23 -4.84
CA THR A 74 -3.03 8.16 -5.73
C THR A 74 -3.92 8.56 -6.89
N THR A 75 -3.55 9.66 -7.55
CA THR A 75 -4.27 10.14 -8.73
C THR A 75 -4.25 9.15 -9.92
N TRP A 76 -3.37 8.14 -9.92
CA TRP A 76 -3.29 7.09 -10.95
C TRP A 76 -3.78 5.71 -10.47
N GLY A 77 -4.36 5.65 -9.27
CA GLY A 77 -4.97 4.46 -8.69
C GLY A 77 -4.30 3.98 -7.39
N PRO A 78 -4.92 3.02 -6.69
CA PRO A 78 -4.37 2.50 -5.44
C PRO A 78 -3.09 1.70 -5.67
N ILE A 79 -2.06 1.94 -4.86
CA ILE A 79 -0.78 1.23 -4.95
C ILE A 79 -0.29 0.73 -3.58
N PHE A 80 0.58 -0.29 -3.60
CA PHE A 80 1.59 -0.47 -2.56
C PHE A 80 2.92 0.05 -3.07
N THR A 81 3.68 0.73 -2.22
CA THR A 81 4.98 1.29 -2.62
C THR A 81 6.09 0.89 -1.66
N ALA A 82 7.27 0.68 -2.21
CA ALA A 82 8.51 0.52 -1.46
C ALA A 82 9.58 1.45 -2.03
N CYS A 83 10.30 2.15 -1.16
CA CYS A 83 11.41 3.02 -1.54
C CYS A 83 12.66 2.66 -0.72
N TYR A 84 13.78 2.48 -1.41
CA TYR A 84 15.07 2.10 -0.87
C TYR A 84 16.07 3.26 -1.02
N PRO A 85 16.93 3.53 -0.03
CA PRO A 85 18.04 4.46 -0.21
C PRO A 85 18.98 3.95 -1.30
N VAL A 86 19.42 4.84 -2.18
CA VAL A 86 20.52 4.60 -3.11
C VAL A 86 21.74 5.31 -2.53
N THR A 87 22.76 4.53 -2.18
CA THR A 87 24.03 5.06 -1.67
C THR A 87 25.05 5.20 -2.78
N ALA A 88 25.94 6.18 -2.67
CA ALA A 88 27.14 6.26 -3.48
C ALA A 88 27.97 4.98 -3.30
N GLU A 89 28.66 4.54 -4.37
CA GLU A 89 29.54 3.37 -4.33
C GLU A 89 30.89 3.66 -3.65
N ASP A 90 31.14 4.90 -3.25
CA ASP A 90 32.33 5.27 -2.49
C ASP A 90 32.20 4.90 -1.00
N GLU A 91 33.30 5.06 -0.24
CA GLU A 91 33.33 4.72 1.19
C GLU A 91 32.49 5.68 2.06
N SER A 92 31.87 6.72 1.47
CA SER A 92 31.13 7.75 2.21
C SER A 92 29.82 7.21 2.80
N ASN A 93 29.23 6.18 2.19
CA ASN A 93 27.85 5.72 2.44
C ASN A 93 26.81 6.86 2.31
N GLU A 94 27.11 7.90 1.52
CA GLU A 94 26.19 9.01 1.27
C GLU A 94 24.97 8.51 0.50
N VAL A 95 23.77 8.89 0.96
CA VAL A 95 22.52 8.60 0.25
C VAL A 95 22.31 9.64 -0.85
N ILE A 96 22.47 9.23 -2.10
CA ILE A 96 22.42 10.09 -3.29
C ILE A 96 21.06 10.06 -4.01
N GLY A 97 20.17 9.16 -3.60
CA GLY A 97 18.87 9.01 -4.22
C GLY A 97 17.96 8.01 -3.52
N ALA A 98 16.80 7.80 -4.12
CA ALA A 98 15.85 6.77 -3.74
C ALA A 98 15.49 5.91 -4.97
N PHE A 99 15.37 4.61 -4.76
CA PHE A 99 14.85 3.66 -5.74
C PHE A 99 13.48 3.19 -5.27
N CYS A 100 12.45 3.45 -6.07
CA CYS A 100 11.07 3.18 -5.71
C CYS A 100 10.42 2.16 -6.66
N ILE A 101 9.59 1.31 -6.08
CA ILE A 101 8.79 0.30 -6.76
C ILE A 101 7.35 0.49 -6.31
N GLU A 102 6.44 0.60 -7.27
CA GLU A 102 5.00 0.73 -7.03
C GLU A 102 4.26 -0.46 -7.65
N MET A 103 3.45 -1.13 -6.85
CA MET A 103 2.63 -2.28 -7.27
C MET A 103 1.18 -1.84 -7.41
N ASP A 104 0.55 -2.22 -8.53
CA ASP A 104 -0.86 -1.91 -8.79
C ASP A 104 -1.78 -2.71 -7.87
N MET A 105 -2.52 -2.02 -7.01
CA MET A 105 -3.43 -2.65 -6.06
C MET A 105 -4.90 -2.58 -6.46
N GLN A 106 -5.25 -2.09 -7.64
CA GLN A 106 -6.65 -1.90 -8.02
C GLN A 106 -7.47 -3.20 -7.96
N LYS A 107 -6.89 -4.31 -8.43
CA LYS A 107 -7.54 -5.63 -8.35
C LYS A 107 -7.57 -6.18 -6.92
N ALA A 108 -6.46 -6.09 -6.20
CA ALA A 108 -6.34 -6.60 -4.83
C ALA A 108 -7.26 -5.83 -3.87
N TYR A 109 -7.27 -4.50 -3.95
CA TYR A 109 -8.14 -3.63 -3.19
C TYR A 109 -9.61 -3.91 -3.44
N GLY A 110 -10.02 -4.06 -4.71
CA GLY A 110 -11.41 -4.41 -5.05
C GLY A 110 -11.85 -5.75 -4.45
N MET A 111 -10.94 -6.70 -4.28
CA MET A 111 -11.22 -7.96 -3.57
C MET A 111 -11.25 -7.78 -2.05
N VAL A 112 -10.28 -7.07 -1.47
CA VAL A 112 -10.20 -6.79 -0.03
C VAL A 112 -11.43 -6.02 0.44
N GLU A 113 -11.85 -4.98 -0.27
CA GLU A 113 -13.03 -4.18 0.08
C GLU A 113 -14.31 -5.02 0.08
N LYS A 114 -14.51 -5.84 -0.96
CA LYS A 114 -15.65 -6.77 -1.03
C LYS A 114 -15.63 -7.79 0.10
N THR A 115 -14.46 -8.33 0.42
CA THR A 115 -14.28 -9.34 1.47
C THR A 115 -14.51 -8.73 2.86
N ASN A 116 -14.07 -7.48 3.08
CA ASN A 116 -14.28 -6.77 4.33
C ASN A 116 -15.77 -6.49 4.57
N LYS A 117 -16.49 -6.00 3.55
CA LYS A 117 -17.95 -5.82 3.63
C LYS A 117 -18.68 -7.12 3.97
N LEU A 118 -18.29 -8.22 3.33
CA LEU A 118 -18.85 -9.54 3.61
C LEU A 118 -18.57 -9.99 5.06
N SER A 119 -17.36 -9.75 5.55
CA SER A 119 -16.94 -10.13 6.91
C SER A 119 -17.74 -9.39 7.98
N ILE A 120 -18.01 -8.09 7.78
CA ILE A 120 -18.86 -7.31 8.69
C ILE A 120 -20.29 -7.87 8.73
N VAL A 121 -20.87 -8.17 7.56
CA VAL A 121 -22.22 -8.75 7.47
C VAL A 121 -22.30 -10.08 8.20
N LEU A 122 -21.33 -10.97 7.99
CA LEU A 122 -21.26 -12.25 8.68
C LEU A 122 -21.11 -12.07 10.19
N GLY A 123 -20.26 -11.14 10.63
CA GLY A 123 -20.09 -10.80 12.04
C GLY A 123 -21.40 -10.35 12.69
N CYS A 124 -22.18 -9.51 12.02
CA CYS A 124 -23.51 -9.09 12.49
C CYS A 124 -24.48 -10.27 12.61
N ILE A 125 -24.52 -11.18 11.62
CA ILE A 125 -25.38 -12.36 11.64
C ILE A 125 -25.00 -13.26 12.84
N THR A 126 -23.71 -13.54 13.03
CA THR A 126 -23.23 -14.35 14.15
C THR A 126 -23.58 -13.72 15.50
N ALA A 127 -23.43 -12.40 15.64
CA ALA A 127 -23.80 -11.68 16.85
C ALA A 127 -25.31 -11.79 17.14
N CYS A 128 -26.16 -11.62 16.12
CA CYS A 128 -27.61 -11.78 16.27
C CYS A 128 -27.99 -13.20 16.72
N ILE A 129 -27.40 -14.24 16.13
CA ILE A 129 -27.65 -15.64 16.50
C ILE A 129 -27.26 -15.87 17.97
N LEU A 130 -26.09 -15.38 18.40
CA LEU A 130 -25.63 -15.48 19.79
C LEU A 130 -26.62 -14.82 20.76
N VAL A 131 -27.11 -13.62 20.44
CA VAL A 131 -28.10 -12.92 21.28
C VAL A 131 -29.40 -13.72 21.38
N ILE A 132 -29.88 -14.29 20.28
CA ILE A 132 -31.09 -15.15 20.28
C ILE A 132 -30.88 -16.39 21.15
N LEU A 133 -29.74 -17.08 21.02
CA LEU A 133 -29.44 -18.25 21.84
C LEU A 133 -29.33 -17.92 23.32
N CYS A 134 -28.67 -16.81 23.67
CA CYS A 134 -28.56 -16.35 25.06
C CYS A 134 -29.92 -15.99 25.66
N THR A 135 -30.78 -15.29 24.91
CA THR A 135 -32.12 -14.90 25.38
C THR A 135 -33.06 -16.10 25.52
N CYS A 136 -33.03 -17.03 24.57
CA CYS A 136 -33.77 -18.29 24.65
C CYS A 136 -33.29 -19.14 25.83
N GLY A 137 -31.98 -19.33 25.98
CA GLY A 137 -31.38 -20.08 27.08
C GLY A 137 -31.71 -19.47 28.44
N TYR A 138 -31.62 -18.15 28.57
CA TYR A 138 -32.02 -17.44 29.78
C TYR A 138 -33.50 -17.60 30.09
N SER A 139 -34.37 -17.54 29.08
CA SER A 139 -35.81 -17.72 29.26
C SER A 139 -36.18 -19.13 29.73
N VAL A 140 -35.50 -20.15 29.20
CA VAL A 140 -35.65 -21.56 29.65
C VAL A 140 -35.15 -21.72 31.08
N TYR A 141 -33.95 -21.21 31.39
CA TYR A 141 -33.38 -21.26 32.73
C TYR A 141 -34.30 -20.58 33.77
N LYS A 142 -34.81 -19.39 33.44
CA LYS A 142 -35.75 -18.67 34.30
C LYS A 142 -37.02 -19.48 34.56
N LYS A 143 -37.62 -20.08 33.53
CA LYS A 143 -38.81 -20.95 33.67
C LYS A 143 -38.54 -22.17 34.55
N GLN A 144 -37.38 -22.81 34.44
CA GLN A 144 -37.01 -23.95 35.29
C GLN A 144 -36.92 -23.52 36.76
N LYS A 145 -36.24 -22.40 37.05
CA LYS A 145 -36.11 -21.87 38.41
C LYS A 145 -37.47 -21.49 39.02
N GLU A 146 -38.39 -20.93 38.24
CA GLU A 146 -39.75 -20.62 38.70
C GLU A 146 -40.58 -21.88 39.00
N ASN A 147 -40.35 -22.97 38.28
CA ASN A 147 -41.02 -24.26 38.52
C ASN A 147 -40.45 -25.01 39.73
N GLU A 148 -39.16 -24.88 40.03
CA GLU A 148 -38.53 -25.46 41.23
C GLU A 148 -38.96 -24.79 42.54
N GLN A 149 -39.47 -23.55 42.46
CA GLN A 149 -39.94 -22.77 43.61
C GLN A 149 -41.46 -22.89 43.86
N LYS A 150 -42.19 -23.67 43.05
CA LYS A 150 -43.62 -24.00 43.23
C LYS A 150 -43.79 -25.37 43.87
#